data_AF-A0A158NBN8-F1
#
_entry.id   AF-A0A158NBN8-F1
#
_cell.length_a   1.000
_cell.length_b   1.000
_cell.length_c   1.000
_cell.angle_alpha   90.00
_cell.angle_beta   90.00
_cell.angle_gamma   90.00
#
_symmetry.space_group_name_H-M   'P 1'
#
loop_
_entity.id
_entity.type
_entity.pdbx_description
1 polymer ?
#
loop_
_entity_poly.entity_id
_entity_poly.type
_entity_poly.pdbx_seq_one_letter_code
_entity_poly.pdbx_strand_id
1 'polypeptide(L)'
;MDKTKLVSNLELPPLRSLDDFLLESARFQLPNLKDLEKWGNRVVNNLLYYQTNYLFTSIVIFLIVGLIHPVKMLVGMLAMMAILGTFAYVSMEGSTIHNFKRQYPVVGIFFIIFAGCFITYTLGSLLVFFLGILLPVCVTFVHASLRLRNIKNRIANKIEGIGLKRTPMGVFLKHLEDVTGMTLRAQTALMQPPH
;
A
#
# COMPACT_ATOMS: atom_id res chain seq x y z
N MET A 1 10.98 15.99 18.02
CA MET A 1 10.51 14.76 18.68
C MET A 1 10.90 13.58 17.79
N ASP A 2 11.71 12.68 18.32
CA ASP A 2 12.56 11.73 17.59
C ASP A 2 11.75 10.65 16.83
N LYS A 3 11.81 10.65 15.49
CA LYS A 3 11.12 9.67 14.62
C LYS A 3 11.53 8.22 14.97
N THR A 4 12.73 8.05 15.51
CA THR A 4 13.33 6.77 15.89
C THR A 4 12.60 6.11 17.07
N LYS A 5 12.05 6.90 18.01
CA LYS A 5 11.26 6.37 19.15
C LYS A 5 9.83 5.95 18.79
N LEU A 6 9.31 6.41 17.64
CA LEU A 6 7.96 6.08 17.20
C LEU A 6 7.89 4.70 16.53
N VAL A 7 8.96 4.32 15.82
CA VAL A 7 9.08 3.01 15.15
C VAL A 7 9.30 1.88 16.17
N SER A 8 10.01 2.16 17.27
CA SER A 8 10.32 1.15 18.30
C SER A 8 9.13 0.72 19.17
N ASN A 9 7.97 1.37 19.02
CA ASN A 9 6.75 1.08 19.77
C ASN A 9 5.60 0.61 18.87
N LEU A 10 5.91 0.10 17.67
CA LEU A 10 4.91 -0.41 16.74
C LEU A 10 4.43 -1.79 17.19
N GLU A 11 3.20 -1.88 17.67
CA GLU A 11 2.53 -3.15 17.98
C GLU A 11 1.73 -3.59 16.76
N LEU A 12 1.98 -4.81 16.29
CA LEU A 12 1.14 -5.41 15.25
C LEU A 12 -0.19 -5.85 15.88
N PRO A 13 -1.34 -5.41 15.35
CA PRO A 13 -2.64 -5.86 15.84
C PRO A 13 -2.76 -7.40 15.76
N PRO A 14 -3.49 -8.03 16.68
CA PRO A 14 -3.70 -9.47 16.62
C PRO A 14 -4.45 -9.86 15.33
N LEU A 15 -4.09 -11.02 14.76
CA LEU A 15 -4.81 -11.59 13.63
C LEU A 15 -6.26 -11.91 14.05
N ARG A 16 -7.24 -11.41 13.29
CA ARG A 16 -8.67 -11.69 13.54
C ARG A 16 -9.06 -13.03 12.94
N SER A 17 -10.07 -13.69 13.52
CA SER A 17 -10.57 -14.96 13.01
C SER A 17 -11.11 -14.83 11.58
N LEU A 18 -10.99 -15.91 10.79
CA LEU A 18 -11.53 -15.96 9.43
C LEU A 18 -13.05 -15.83 9.40
N ASP A 19 -13.73 -16.31 10.46
CA ASP A 19 -15.18 -16.18 10.61
C ASP A 19 -15.65 -14.74 10.70
N ASP A 20 -14.85 -13.87 11.33
CA ASP A 20 -15.11 -12.43 11.41
C ASP A 20 -14.59 -11.67 10.18
N PHE A 21 -13.59 -12.21 9.49
CA PHE A 21 -13.00 -11.56 8.32
C PHE A 21 -13.82 -11.80 7.04
N LEU A 22 -14.12 -13.06 6.68
CA LEU A 22 -14.69 -13.44 5.38
C LEU A 22 -16.01 -14.23 5.44
N LEU A 23 -16.28 -14.98 6.52
CA LEU A 23 -17.32 -16.02 6.51
C LEU A 23 -18.64 -15.55 7.16
N GLU A 24 -19.30 -16.40 7.95
CA GLU A 24 -20.73 -16.29 8.27
C GLU A 24 -21.12 -15.04 9.07
N SER A 25 -20.22 -14.53 9.91
CA SER A 25 -20.46 -13.29 10.65
C SER A 25 -20.19 -12.03 9.80
N ALA A 26 -19.74 -12.22 8.55
CA ALA A 26 -19.33 -11.16 7.69
C ALA A 26 -20.50 -10.51 6.92
N ARG A 27 -20.94 -9.34 7.41
CA ARG A 27 -21.92 -8.50 6.69
C ARG A 27 -21.25 -7.63 5.63
N PHE A 28 -21.71 -7.72 4.39
CA PHE A 28 -21.25 -6.89 3.26
C PHE A 28 -22.40 -6.08 2.68
N GLN A 29 -22.14 -4.82 2.34
CA GLN A 29 -23.10 -3.93 1.70
C GLN A 29 -22.38 -2.92 0.80
N LEU A 30 -22.96 -2.68 -0.38
CA LEU A 30 -22.44 -1.68 -1.30
C LEU A 30 -22.31 -0.30 -0.62
N PRO A 31 -21.23 0.45 -0.89
CA PRO A 31 -21.06 1.80 -0.40
C PRO A 31 -22.16 2.73 -0.89
N ASN A 32 -22.64 3.57 0.01
CA ASN A 32 -23.44 4.72 -0.38
C ASN A 32 -22.48 5.81 -0.86
N LEU A 33 -22.31 5.93 -2.17
CA LEU A 33 -21.41 6.90 -2.80
C LEU A 33 -21.89 8.36 -2.65
N LYS A 34 -23.13 8.58 -2.18
CA LYS A 34 -23.64 9.94 -1.90
C LYS A 34 -23.05 10.54 -0.63
N ASP A 35 -22.59 9.71 0.30
CA ASP A 35 -22.01 10.12 1.58
C ASP A 35 -20.56 9.59 1.66
N LEU A 36 -19.67 10.30 0.96
CA LEU A 36 -18.26 9.94 0.84
C LEU A 36 -17.54 9.96 2.19
N GLU A 37 -17.94 10.85 3.10
CA GLU A 37 -17.34 10.93 4.45
C GLU A 37 -17.66 9.66 5.25
N LYS A 38 -18.92 9.22 5.24
CA LYS A 38 -19.31 7.96 5.90
C LYS A 38 -18.65 6.74 5.27
N TRP A 39 -18.51 6.71 3.95
CA TRP A 39 -17.82 5.62 3.25
C TRP A 39 -16.32 5.60 3.57
N GLY A 40 -15.64 6.74 3.53
CA GLY A 40 -14.21 6.86 3.88
C GLY A 40 -13.95 6.45 5.33
N ASN A 41 -14.79 6.90 6.26
CA ASN A 41 -14.75 6.45 7.66
C ASN A 41 -14.93 4.94 7.78
N ARG A 42 -15.82 4.33 7.00
CA ARG A 42 -16.00 2.88 6.98
C ARG A 42 -14.73 2.16 6.51
N VAL A 43 -14.15 2.62 5.40
CA VAL A 43 -12.92 2.05 4.83
C VAL A 43 -11.78 2.11 5.85
N VAL A 44 -11.48 3.28 6.41
CA VAL A 44 -10.37 3.43 7.38
C VAL A 44 -10.58 2.57 8.63
N ASN A 45 -11.78 2.58 9.20
CA ASN A 45 -12.06 1.77 10.38
C ASN A 45 -11.86 0.27 10.11
N ASN A 46 -12.21 -0.20 8.91
CA ASN A 46 -11.98 -1.59 8.51
C ASN A 46 -10.49 -1.88 8.25
N LEU A 47 -9.76 -0.96 7.62
CA LEU A 47 -8.32 -1.07 7.36
C LEU A 47 -7.50 -1.20 8.66
N LEU A 48 -7.86 -0.43 9.69
CA LEU A 48 -7.23 -0.50 11.00
C LEU A 48 -7.55 -1.81 11.72
N TYR A 49 -8.83 -2.19 11.78
CA TYR A 49 -9.28 -3.33 12.56
C TYR A 49 -8.78 -4.69 12.02
N TYR A 50 -8.70 -4.84 10.68
CA TYR A 50 -8.27 -6.06 9.99
C TYR A 50 -6.84 -5.96 9.42
N GLN A 51 -6.01 -5.04 9.89
CA GLN A 51 -4.67 -4.76 9.35
C GLN A 51 -3.85 -6.03 9.09
N THR A 52 -3.75 -6.92 10.09
CA THR A 52 -2.95 -8.15 10.00
C THR A 52 -3.56 -9.16 9.03
N ASN A 53 -4.90 -9.24 8.96
CA ASN A 53 -5.61 -10.07 7.98
C ASN A 53 -5.37 -9.58 6.54
N TYR A 54 -5.34 -8.26 6.31
CA TYR A 54 -5.04 -7.70 4.99
C TYR A 54 -3.59 -7.93 4.57
N LEU A 55 -2.64 -7.82 5.50
CA LEU A 55 -1.25 -8.17 5.24
C LEU A 55 -1.13 -9.64 4.82
N PHE A 56 -1.72 -10.55 5.60
CA PHE A 56 -1.70 -11.98 5.30
C PHE A 56 -2.37 -12.30 3.94
N THR A 57 -3.56 -11.73 3.70
CA THR A 57 -4.27 -11.87 2.42
C THR A 57 -3.44 -11.36 1.25
N SER A 58 -2.72 -10.25 1.45
CA SER A 58 -1.86 -9.69 0.42
C SER A 58 -0.68 -10.60 0.08
N ILE A 59 -0.05 -11.19 1.10
CA ILE A 59 1.02 -12.18 0.91
C ILE A 59 0.49 -13.41 0.18
N VAL A 60 -0.66 -13.95 0.59
CA VAL A 60 -1.27 -15.12 -0.04
C VAL A 60 -1.59 -14.85 -1.51
N ILE A 61 -2.23 -13.74 -1.84
CA ILE A 61 -2.55 -13.37 -3.22
C ILE A 61 -1.26 -13.19 -4.04
N PHE A 62 -0.26 -12.49 -3.50
CA PHE A 62 1.03 -12.28 -4.16
C PHE A 62 1.73 -13.61 -4.44
N LEU A 63 1.73 -14.54 -3.49
CA LEU A 63 2.28 -15.89 -3.65
C LEU A 63 1.51 -16.70 -4.70
N ILE A 64 0.17 -16.64 -4.71
CA ILE A 64 -0.65 -17.33 -5.72
C ILE A 64 -0.29 -16.82 -7.13
N VAL A 65 -0.23 -15.49 -7.33
CA VAL A 65 0.20 -14.91 -8.61
C VAL A 65 1.63 -15.33 -8.95
N GLY A 66 2.51 -15.34 -7.94
CA GLY A 66 3.88 -15.85 -7.99
C GLY A 66 3.99 -17.29 -8.49
N LEU A 67 3.14 -18.19 -8.00
CA LEU A 67 3.13 -19.60 -8.36
C LEU A 67 2.50 -19.85 -9.74
N ILE A 68 1.53 -19.03 -10.16
CA ILE A 68 0.91 -19.13 -11.49
C ILE A 68 1.88 -18.64 -12.59
N HIS A 69 2.67 -17.60 -12.31
CA HIS A 69 3.57 -16.98 -13.29
C HIS A 69 4.99 -16.73 -12.73
N PRO A 70 5.73 -17.76 -12.28
CA PRO A 70 6.97 -17.59 -11.53
C PRO A 70 8.08 -16.92 -12.34
N VAL A 71 8.24 -17.31 -13.61
CA VAL A 71 9.26 -16.73 -14.50
C VAL A 71 8.96 -15.25 -14.78
N LYS A 72 7.71 -14.91 -15.08
CA LYS A 72 7.31 -13.52 -15.35
C LYS A 72 7.47 -12.64 -14.12
N MET A 73 7.17 -13.17 -12.93
CA MET A 73 7.36 -12.47 -11.65
C MET A 73 8.83 -12.20 -11.37
N LEU A 74 9.71 -13.20 -11.55
CA LEU A 74 11.15 -13.03 -11.36
C LEU A 74 11.74 -12.05 -12.37
N VAL A 75 11.42 -12.20 -13.67
CA VAL A 75 11.88 -11.28 -14.72
C VAL A 75 11.35 -9.87 -14.49
N GLY A 76 10.08 -9.71 -14.11
CA GLY A 76 9.49 -8.40 -13.79
C GLY A 76 10.17 -7.73 -12.59
N MET A 77 10.47 -8.50 -11.54
CA MET A 77 11.20 -8.01 -10.37
C MET A 77 12.62 -7.56 -10.72
N LEU A 78 13.38 -8.38 -11.45
CA LEU A 78 14.73 -8.03 -11.90
C LEU A 78 14.72 -6.81 -12.83
N ALA A 79 13.78 -6.77 -13.77
CA ALA A 79 13.62 -5.63 -14.68
C ALA A 79 13.30 -4.34 -13.90
N MET A 80 12.42 -4.42 -12.90
CA MET A 80 12.11 -3.28 -12.05
C MET A 80 13.33 -2.80 -11.25
N MET A 81 14.10 -3.72 -10.66
CA MET A 81 15.34 -3.37 -9.95
C MET A 81 16.37 -2.74 -10.88
N ALA A 82 16.52 -3.24 -12.11
CA ALA A 82 17.42 -2.63 -13.09
C ALA A 82 16.97 -1.21 -13.44
N ILE A 83 15.67 -1.00 -13.73
CA ILE A 83 15.12 0.32 -14.04
C ILE A 83 15.32 1.30 -12.88
N LEU A 84 14.94 0.90 -11.65
CA LEU A 84 15.11 1.75 -10.47
C LEU A 84 16.58 2.01 -10.14
N GLY A 85 17.44 0.98 -10.27
CA GLY A 85 18.87 1.09 -10.02
C GLY A 85 19.54 2.04 -11.01
N THR A 86 19.24 1.91 -12.31
CA THR A 86 19.70 2.86 -13.33
C THR A 86 19.16 4.26 -13.06
N PHE A 87 17.88 4.41 -12.72
CA PHE A 87 17.31 5.71 -12.40
C PHE A 87 17.98 6.36 -11.18
N ALA A 88 18.19 5.60 -10.10
CA ALA A 88 18.85 6.06 -8.88
C ALA A 88 20.31 6.45 -9.15
N TYR A 89 21.05 5.62 -9.88
CA TYR A 89 22.42 5.89 -10.28
C TYR A 89 22.51 7.18 -11.12
N VAL A 90 21.64 7.33 -12.12
CA VAL A 90 21.57 8.55 -12.94
C VAL A 90 21.23 9.78 -12.10
N SER A 91 20.33 9.64 -11.12
CA SER A 91 19.93 10.73 -10.24
C SER A 91 21.05 11.16 -9.29
N MET A 92 21.91 10.23 -8.89
CA MET A 92 23.05 10.50 -7.98
C MET A 92 24.26 11.07 -8.72
N GLU A 93 24.60 10.54 -9.90
CA GLU A 93 25.83 10.87 -10.64
C GLU A 93 25.57 11.71 -11.91
N GLY A 94 24.44 12.43 -11.94
CA GLY A 94 23.95 13.13 -13.13
C GLY A 94 24.95 14.09 -13.79
N SER A 95 25.89 14.69 -13.04
CA SER A 95 26.91 15.59 -13.59
C SER A 95 27.98 14.87 -14.40
N THR A 96 28.46 13.72 -13.92
CA THR A 96 29.45 12.87 -14.62
C THR A 96 28.83 12.26 -15.87
N ILE A 97 27.59 11.78 -15.76
CA ILE A 97 26.85 11.18 -16.88
C ILE A 97 26.53 12.23 -17.95
N HIS A 98 26.20 13.46 -17.55
CA HIS A 98 25.94 14.55 -18.48
C HIS A 98 27.19 14.93 -19.30
N ASN A 99 28.36 15.03 -18.65
CA ASN A 99 29.62 15.30 -19.33
C ASN A 99 30.03 14.14 -20.25
N PHE A 100 29.86 12.90 -19.81
CA PHE A 100 30.14 11.70 -20.60
C PHE A 100 29.24 11.60 -21.84
N LYS A 101 27.95 11.92 -21.71
CA LYS A 101 26.99 11.93 -22.83
C LYS A 101 27.31 13.03 -23.86
N ARG A 102 27.87 14.17 -23.41
CA ARG A 102 28.34 15.25 -24.29
C ARG A 102 29.60 14.87 -25.07
N GLN A 103 30.47 14.05 -24.47
CA GLN A 103 31.71 13.59 -25.10
C GLN A 103 31.48 12.41 -26.07
N TYR A 104 30.49 11.55 -25.80
CA TYR A 104 30.16 10.39 -26.63
C TYR A 104 28.64 10.30 -26.92
N PRO A 105 28.09 11.16 -27.80
CA PRO A 105 26.65 11.20 -28.07
C PRO A 105 26.11 9.89 -28.66
N VAL A 106 26.93 9.15 -29.40
CA VAL A 106 26.59 7.85 -29.99
C VAL A 106 26.26 6.80 -28.92
N VAL A 107 26.98 6.79 -27.80
CA VAL A 107 26.73 5.86 -26.68
C VAL A 107 25.34 6.11 -26.07
N GLY A 108 24.92 7.37 -25.98
CA GLY A 108 23.58 7.73 -25.52
C GLY A 108 22.46 7.21 -26.42
N ILE A 109 22.67 7.20 -27.74
CA ILE A 109 21.71 6.66 -28.71
C ILE A 109 21.58 5.14 -28.55
N PHE A 110 22.71 4.42 -28.50
CA PHE A 110 22.70 2.96 -28.27
C PHE A 110 22.03 2.59 -26.95
N PHE A 111 22.28 3.36 -25.89
CA PHE A 111 21.64 3.15 -24.60
C PHE A 111 20.11 3.31 -24.68
N ILE A 112 19.60 4.35 -25.37
CA ILE A 112 18.16 4.56 -25.54
C ILE A 112 17.52 3.41 -26.33
N ILE A 113 18.16 2.97 -27.42
CA ILE A 113 17.68 1.83 -28.22
C ILE A 113 17.65 0.56 -27.36
N PHE A 114 18.73 0.27 -26.64
CA PHE A 114 18.81 -0.88 -25.75
C PHE A 114 17.73 -0.83 -24.66
N ALA A 115 17.56 0.32 -24.01
CA ALA A 115 16.52 0.51 -22.99
C ALA A 115 15.11 0.30 -23.56
N GLY A 116 14.84 0.82 -24.76
CA GLY A 116 13.56 0.62 -25.45
C GLY A 116 13.27 -0.84 -25.79
N CYS A 117 14.28 -1.57 -26.29
CA CYS A 117 14.19 -3.00 -26.55
C CYS A 117 13.99 -3.80 -25.25
N PHE A 118 14.75 -3.46 -24.20
CA PHE A 118 14.66 -4.10 -22.90
C PHE A 118 13.27 -3.92 -22.26
N ILE A 119 12.73 -2.70 -22.27
CA ILE A 119 11.40 -2.42 -21.73
C ILE A 119 10.34 -3.16 -22.54
N THR A 120 10.38 -3.10 -23.87
CA THR A 120 9.42 -3.81 -24.73
C THR A 120 9.45 -5.32 -24.48
N TYR A 121 10.64 -5.91 -24.35
CA TYR A 121 10.81 -7.33 -24.08
C TYR A 121 10.29 -7.74 -22.70
N THR A 122 10.52 -6.89 -21.69
CA THR A 122 10.12 -7.18 -20.30
C THR A 122 8.71 -6.70 -19.94
N LEU A 123 8.02 -5.97 -20.84
CA LEU A 123 6.73 -5.33 -20.57
C LEU A 123 5.69 -6.31 -20.02
N GLY A 124 5.54 -7.48 -20.65
CA GLY A 124 4.59 -8.50 -20.18
C GLY A 124 4.90 -9.00 -18.76
N SER A 125 6.18 -9.14 -18.42
CA SER A 125 6.64 -9.54 -17.10
C SER A 125 6.45 -8.42 -16.06
N LEU A 126 6.74 -7.17 -16.43
CA LEU A 126 6.48 -5.99 -15.61
C LEU A 126 4.98 -5.84 -15.30
N LEU A 127 4.11 -6.04 -16.29
CA LEU A 127 2.66 -5.99 -16.09
C LEU A 127 2.19 -7.07 -15.11
N VAL A 128 2.66 -8.31 -15.24
CA VAL A 128 2.32 -9.39 -14.29
C VAL A 128 2.83 -9.08 -12.89
N PHE A 129 4.05 -8.54 -12.77
CA PHE A 129 4.62 -8.14 -11.49
C PHE A 129 3.82 -7.01 -10.82
N PHE A 130 3.51 -5.94 -11.56
CA PHE A 130 2.68 -4.85 -11.06
C PHE A 130 1.26 -5.29 -10.73
N LEU A 131 0.66 -6.17 -11.53
CA LEU A 131 -0.64 -6.76 -11.24
C LEU A 131 -0.58 -7.60 -9.95
N GLY A 132 0.50 -8.36 -9.74
CA GLY A 132 0.73 -9.12 -8.51
C GLY A 132 0.78 -8.25 -7.25
N ILE A 133 1.26 -7.00 -7.37
CA ILE A 133 1.26 -6.02 -6.28
C ILE A 133 -0.10 -5.31 -6.16
N LEU A 134 -0.69 -4.92 -7.29
CA LEU A 134 -1.92 -4.13 -7.34
C LEU A 134 -3.16 -4.94 -6.90
N LEU A 135 -3.22 -6.21 -7.27
CA LEU A 135 -4.37 -7.08 -6.99
C LEU A 135 -4.66 -7.21 -5.48
N PRO A 136 -3.66 -7.50 -4.60
CA PRO A 136 -3.81 -7.41 -3.15
C PRO A 136 -4.40 -6.08 -2.64
N VAL A 137 -3.94 -4.95 -3.19
CA VAL A 137 -4.38 -3.62 -2.79
C VAL A 137 -5.85 -3.41 -3.18
N CYS A 138 -6.23 -3.79 -4.40
CA CYS A 138 -7.60 -3.73 -4.87
C CYS A 138 -8.52 -4.62 -4.02
N VAL A 139 -8.14 -5.87 -3.75
CA VAL A 139 -8.94 -6.79 -2.92
C VAL A 139 -9.11 -6.25 -1.51
N THR A 140 -8.03 -5.74 -0.90
CA THR A 140 -8.08 -5.10 0.42
C THR A 140 -9.02 -3.91 0.43
N PHE A 141 -8.93 -3.03 -0.57
CA PHE A 141 -9.78 -1.86 -0.69
C PHE A 141 -11.25 -2.21 -0.91
N VAL A 142 -11.53 -3.19 -1.78
CA VAL A 142 -12.90 -3.69 -2.04
C VAL A 142 -13.47 -4.31 -0.78
N HIS A 143 -12.71 -5.15 -0.07
CA HIS A 143 -13.13 -5.76 1.17
C HIS A 143 -13.41 -4.72 2.26
N ALA A 144 -12.47 -3.78 2.48
CA ALA A 144 -12.62 -2.69 3.44
C ALA A 144 -13.80 -1.77 3.06
N SER A 145 -14.04 -1.59 1.77
CA SER A 145 -15.18 -0.84 1.26
C SER A 145 -16.48 -1.56 1.54
N LEU A 146 -16.64 -2.83 1.17
CA LEU A 146 -17.92 -3.53 1.27
C LEU A 146 -18.29 -3.95 2.69
N ARG A 147 -17.30 -4.18 3.56
CA ARG A 147 -17.54 -4.67 4.92
C ARG A 147 -18.32 -3.66 5.77
N LEU A 148 -19.46 -4.08 6.29
CA LEU A 148 -20.27 -3.31 7.23
C LEU A 148 -19.59 -3.25 8.60
N ARG A 149 -19.75 -2.11 9.28
CA ARG A 149 -19.20 -1.90 10.62
C ARG A 149 -19.96 -2.79 11.62
N ASN A 150 -19.29 -3.82 12.14
CA ASN A 150 -19.82 -4.62 13.25
C ASN A 150 -19.74 -3.79 14.56
N ILE A 151 -20.68 -3.96 15.49
CA ILE A 151 -20.70 -3.21 16.77
C ILE A 151 -19.43 -3.51 17.59
N LYS A 152 -18.84 -4.70 17.40
CA LYS A 152 -17.51 -5.08 17.92
C LYS A 152 -16.39 -4.16 17.42
N ASN A 153 -16.43 -3.70 16.17
CA ASN A 153 -15.48 -2.71 15.62
C ASN A 153 -15.67 -1.33 16.27
N ARG A 154 -16.86 -1.02 16.82
CA ARG A 154 -17.08 0.25 17.56
C ARG A 154 -16.39 0.23 18.92
N ILE A 155 -16.32 -0.93 19.58
CA ILE A 155 -15.70 -1.12 20.89
C ILE A 155 -14.18 -1.29 20.74
N ALA A 156 -13.74 -2.12 19.79
CA ALA A 156 -12.32 -2.26 19.45
C ALA A 156 -11.72 -0.93 19.00
N ASN A 157 -12.39 -0.13 18.15
CA ASN A 157 -11.89 1.20 17.78
C ASN A 157 -11.87 2.20 18.94
N LYS A 158 -12.62 1.98 20.02
CA LYS A 158 -12.59 2.84 21.21
C LYS A 158 -11.42 2.49 22.13
N ILE A 159 -11.01 1.22 22.14
CA ILE A 159 -9.85 0.70 22.88
C ILE A 159 -8.56 0.95 22.07
N GLU A 160 -8.58 0.70 20.76
CA GLU A 160 -7.50 0.99 19.81
C GLU A 160 -7.40 2.46 19.43
N GLY A 161 -8.44 3.27 19.67
CA GLY A 161 -8.38 4.74 19.57
C GLY A 161 -7.36 5.35 20.54
N ILE A 162 -7.05 4.65 21.63
CA ILE A 162 -5.97 4.97 22.56
C ILE A 162 -4.60 4.48 22.02
N GLY A 163 -4.60 3.45 21.17
CA GLY A 163 -3.44 2.87 20.49
C GLY A 163 -3.17 3.35 19.06
N LEU A 164 -3.97 4.27 18.51
CA LEU A 164 -3.94 4.73 17.10
C LEU A 164 -2.58 5.33 16.67
N LYS A 165 -1.69 5.61 17.63
CA LYS A 165 -0.33 6.10 17.40
C LYS A 165 0.73 5.00 17.29
N ARG A 166 0.36 3.72 17.37
CA ARG A 166 1.31 2.59 17.52
C ARG A 166 1.16 1.46 16.50
N THR A 167 0.33 1.57 15.47
CA THR A 167 0.27 0.53 14.41
C THR A 167 0.77 1.04 13.06
N PRO A 168 1.42 0.19 12.23
CA PRO A 168 1.92 0.62 10.91
C PRO A 168 0.84 1.23 10.01
N MET A 169 -0.37 0.65 9.97
CA MET A 169 -1.47 1.18 9.15
C MET A 169 -1.99 2.52 9.68
N GLY A 170 -2.01 2.72 11.01
CA GLY A 170 -2.38 3.99 11.62
C GLY A 170 -1.43 5.13 11.22
N VAL A 171 -0.11 4.86 11.22
CA VAL A 171 0.90 5.82 10.77
C VAL A 171 0.76 6.11 9.27
N PHE A 172 0.54 5.06 8.46
CA PHE A 172 0.33 5.22 7.02
C PHE A 172 -0.88 6.08 6.68
N LEU A 173 -2.03 5.81 7.30
CA LEU A 173 -3.25 6.58 7.07
C LEU A 173 -3.14 8.03 7.52
N LYS A 174 -2.42 8.29 8.63
CA LYS A 174 -2.13 9.66 9.07
C LYS A 174 -1.30 10.43 8.03
N HIS A 175 -0.28 9.79 7.45
CA HIS A 175 0.51 10.42 6.39
C HIS A 175 -0.30 10.65 5.12
N LEU A 176 -1.20 9.74 4.76
CA LEU A 176 -2.12 9.96 3.64
C LEU A 176 -3.05 11.16 3.89
N GLU A 177 -3.56 11.32 5.12
CA GLU A 177 -4.36 12.49 5.51
C GLU A 177 -3.56 13.79 5.37
N ASP A 178 -2.35 13.84 5.92
CA ASP A 178 -1.47 15.02 5.84
C ASP A 178 -1.17 15.43 4.39
N VAL A 179 -1.05 14.47 3.47
CA VAL A 179 -0.75 14.70 2.05
C VAL A 179 -1.98 15.06 1.22
N THR A 180 -3.14 14.44 1.50
CA THR A 180 -4.34 14.58 0.65
C THR A 180 -5.34 15.60 1.15
N GLY A 181 -5.21 16.08 2.40
CA GLY A 181 -6.18 16.99 3.02
C GLY A 181 -7.57 16.36 3.19
N MET A 182 -7.70 15.04 3.02
CA MET A 182 -8.93 14.29 3.16
C MET A 182 -9.25 14.23 4.66
N THR A 183 -10.11 15.14 5.12
CA THR A 183 -10.48 15.32 6.52
C THR A 183 -11.11 14.06 7.09
N LEU A 184 -10.27 13.17 7.62
CA LEU A 184 -10.72 12.02 8.38
C LEU A 184 -10.97 12.49 9.81
N ARG A 185 -12.13 13.13 10.00
CA ARG A 185 -12.69 13.58 11.30
C ARG A 185 -12.91 12.45 12.33
N ALA A 186 -12.19 11.33 12.21
CA ALA A 186 -12.13 10.29 13.23
C ALA A 186 -11.27 10.70 14.45
N GLN A 187 -10.35 11.65 14.33
CA GLN A 187 -9.51 12.09 15.47
C GLN A 187 -9.96 13.39 16.14
N THR A 188 -10.64 14.31 15.43
CA THR A 188 -11.00 15.62 16.01
C THR A 188 -12.07 15.51 17.11
N ALA A 189 -12.88 14.46 17.11
CA ALA A 189 -13.86 14.19 18.18
C ALA A 189 -13.24 13.64 19.48
N LEU A 190 -11.95 13.28 19.49
CA LEU A 190 -11.24 12.77 20.67
C LEU A 190 -10.28 13.79 21.29
N MET A 191 -10.11 14.98 20.68
CA MET A 191 -9.25 16.06 21.18
C MET A 191 -10.03 17.22 21.81
N GLN A 192 -11.36 17.14 21.93
CA GLN A 192 -12.06 18.06 22.82
C GLN A 192 -12.02 17.51 24.24
N PRO A 193 -11.35 18.20 25.19
CA PRO A 193 -11.55 17.89 26.59
C PRO A 193 -13.05 18.06 26.90
N PRO A 194 -13.63 17.22 27.76
CA PRO A 194 -14.99 17.44 28.23
C PRO A 194 -15.02 18.80 28.92
N HIS A 195 -15.87 19.70 28.43
CA HIS A 195 -16.41 20.79 29.25
C HIS A 195 -17.57 20.24 30.06
#